data_AF-A0A971HYJ2-F1
#
_entry.id   AF-A0A971HYJ2-F1
#
_cell.length_a   1.000
_cell.length_b   1.000
_cell.length_c   1.000
_cell.angle_alpha   90.00
_cell.angle_beta   90.00
_cell.angle_gamma   90.00
#
_symmetry.space_group_name_H-M   'P 1'
#
loop_
_entity.id
_entity.type
_entity.pdbx_description
1 polymer ?
#
loop_
_entity_poly.entity_id
_entity_poly.type
_entity_poly.pdbx_seq_one_letter_code
_entity_poly.pdbx_strand_id
1 'polypeptide(L)'
;ADLLYQLDLPYNSRRAISLAEKMMDFIQKESRSASKALAEERGTFPAYDTSVFKSQNLGPYRNATTTTIAPTGTLSIIAGCSSGIEPLFALSFVRQVMDGEKLAEANSYFVQALHDQGCYSEKVMAEVVEKGSIQAMEYLPDTLRNVFVTAMDIDPLWHLKMQTAFQKFTDNAVSKTVNLPNSATQEDIYQIYWMAYEEGCKGVTVYRDGCKSIQVLYTGGGPGEETVLQDSRPLDRPDIVYGFTQKVRTGLGDLYLTVNEFDGKPFEVFATIGRSGRSITAKAEAIGRLVSLALRSGVNVRDIVKQLKGIGGEHPVFQKKGMLLSIPDAVGWVLENRYLQDNSPQKLRNSLSKTDCPECFGELIFQEGCFVCPSCGFTRCG
;
A
#
# COMPACT_ATOMS: atom_id res chain seq x y z
N ALA A 1 14.78 -1.99 -17.45
CA ALA A 1 15.28 -3.35 -17.72
C ALA A 1 15.42 -3.64 -19.22
N ASP A 2 14.36 -3.45 -20.00
CA ASP A 2 14.29 -3.92 -21.40
C ASP A 2 15.40 -3.42 -22.32
N LEU A 3 15.83 -2.16 -22.16
CA LEU A 3 16.98 -1.63 -22.91
C LEU A 3 18.26 -2.45 -22.66
N LEU A 4 18.47 -2.90 -21.43
CA LEU A 4 19.64 -3.70 -21.08
C LEU A 4 19.54 -5.10 -21.66
N TYR A 5 18.34 -5.69 -21.70
CA TYR A 5 18.11 -6.97 -22.37
C TYR A 5 18.42 -6.89 -23.87
N GLN A 6 17.97 -5.83 -24.55
CA GLN A 6 18.28 -5.61 -25.98
C GLN A 6 19.76 -5.41 -26.28
N LEU A 7 20.54 -4.99 -25.28
CA LEU A 7 21.98 -4.75 -25.41
C LEU A 7 22.83 -5.91 -24.86
N ASP A 8 22.20 -7.00 -24.42
CA ASP A 8 22.84 -8.13 -23.74
C ASP A 8 23.70 -7.68 -22.54
N LEU A 9 23.17 -6.74 -21.76
CA LEU A 9 23.83 -6.20 -20.57
C LEU A 9 23.14 -6.68 -19.29
N PRO A 10 23.87 -7.36 -18.40
CA PRO A 10 23.37 -7.65 -17.05
C PRO A 10 23.08 -6.35 -16.30
N TYR A 11 21.92 -6.28 -15.64
CA TYR A 11 21.52 -5.11 -14.85
C TYR A 11 22.55 -4.79 -13.75
N ASN A 12 23.05 -5.84 -13.09
CA ASN A 12 24.06 -5.80 -12.03
C ASN A 12 25.51 -5.76 -12.58
N SER A 13 25.76 -4.97 -13.62
CA SER A 13 27.09 -4.81 -14.22
C SER A 13 27.56 -3.36 -14.25
N ARG A 14 28.89 -3.16 -14.19
CA ARG A 14 29.49 -1.83 -14.36
C ARG A 14 29.13 -1.19 -15.70
N ARG A 15 29.01 -2.00 -16.77
CA ARG A 15 28.61 -1.53 -18.10
C ARG A 15 27.20 -0.95 -18.09
N ALA A 16 26.25 -1.60 -17.41
CA ALA A 16 24.89 -1.08 -17.25
C ALA A 16 24.86 0.21 -16.44
N ILE A 17 25.63 0.31 -15.35
CA ILE A 17 25.78 1.54 -14.56
C ILE A 17 26.33 2.70 -15.43
N SER A 18 27.41 2.47 -16.17
CA SER A 18 27.98 3.49 -17.05
C SER A 18 27.03 3.90 -18.17
N LEU A 19 26.20 2.99 -18.68
CA LEU A 19 25.17 3.32 -19.66
C LEU A 19 24.07 4.18 -19.03
N ALA A 20 23.62 3.86 -17.82
CA ALA A 20 22.64 4.64 -17.07
C ALA A 20 23.13 6.08 -16.84
N GLU A 21 24.39 6.25 -16.43
CA GLU A 21 25.00 7.58 -16.26
C GLU A 21 25.00 8.37 -17.58
N LYS A 22 25.48 7.76 -18.67
CA LYS A 22 25.51 8.40 -19.99
C LYS A 22 24.11 8.81 -20.47
N MET A 23 23.13 7.93 -20.27
CA MET A 23 21.76 8.17 -20.68
C MET A 23 21.14 9.32 -19.90
N MET A 24 21.29 9.34 -18.57
CA MET A 24 20.69 10.39 -17.75
C MET A 24 21.44 11.73 -17.87
N ASP A 25 22.76 11.70 -18.08
CA ASP A 25 23.55 12.89 -18.44
C ASP A 25 23.05 13.52 -19.75
N PHE A 26 22.81 12.69 -20.78
CA PHE A 26 22.21 13.14 -22.04
C PHE A 26 20.83 13.77 -21.80
N ILE A 27 19.93 13.09 -21.09
CA ILE A 27 18.58 13.60 -20.78
C ILE A 27 18.66 14.95 -20.05
N GLN A 28 19.53 15.08 -19.06
CA GLN A 28 19.68 16.34 -18.30
C GLN A 28 20.22 17.47 -19.19
N LYS A 29 21.17 17.19 -20.08
CA LYS A 29 21.72 18.19 -21.02
C LYS A 29 20.65 18.68 -21.98
N GLU A 30 19.89 17.77 -22.58
CA GLU A 30 18.82 18.12 -23.51
C GLU A 30 17.67 18.84 -22.81
N SER A 31 17.27 18.40 -21.61
CA SER A 31 16.21 19.07 -20.85
C SER A 31 16.59 20.51 -20.46
N ARG A 32 17.85 20.72 -20.07
CA ARG A 32 18.40 22.05 -19.77
C ARG A 32 18.51 22.90 -21.03
N SER A 33 18.95 22.33 -22.15
CA SER A 33 19.00 23.01 -23.45
C SER A 33 17.62 23.53 -23.86
N ALA A 34 16.60 22.66 -23.79
CA ALA A 34 15.22 23.05 -24.05
C ALA A 34 14.73 24.14 -23.08
N SER A 35 15.08 24.05 -21.79
CA SER A 35 14.72 25.08 -20.81
C SER A 35 15.41 26.44 -21.07
N LYS A 36 16.61 26.45 -21.67
CA LYS A 36 17.27 27.69 -22.12
C LYS A 36 16.51 28.34 -23.28
N ALA A 37 16.18 27.56 -24.30
CA ALA A 37 15.40 28.06 -25.44
C ALA A 37 14.06 28.66 -25.00
N LEU A 38 13.36 28.00 -24.07
CA LEU A 38 12.13 28.53 -23.49
C LEU A 38 12.33 29.79 -22.65
N ALA A 39 13.50 29.99 -22.06
CA ALA A 39 13.82 31.19 -21.28
C ALA A 39 13.98 32.41 -22.19
N GLU A 40 14.51 32.22 -23.40
CA GLU A 40 14.64 33.28 -24.41
C GLU A 40 13.25 33.76 -24.88
N GLU A 41 12.31 32.85 -25.08
CA GLU A 41 10.94 33.18 -25.52
C GLU A 41 10.08 33.75 -24.38
N ARG A 42 10.19 33.20 -23.16
CA ARG A 42 9.19 33.42 -22.09
C ARG A 42 9.76 34.07 -20.83
N GLY A 43 11.05 34.36 -20.80
CA GLY A 43 11.79 34.76 -19.60
C GLY A 43 12.12 33.58 -18.69
N THR A 44 13.05 33.79 -17.75
CA THR A 44 13.46 32.78 -16.76
C THR A 44 12.36 32.44 -15.76
N PHE A 45 12.53 31.37 -14.97
CA PHE A 45 11.69 31.20 -13.78
C PHE A 45 11.90 32.36 -12.79
N PRO A 46 10.88 32.73 -11.99
CA PRO A 46 10.91 33.97 -11.18
C PRO A 46 12.08 34.08 -10.20
N ALA A 47 12.52 32.96 -9.62
CA ALA A 47 13.61 32.92 -8.64
C ALA A 47 14.99 32.65 -9.25
N TYR A 48 15.17 32.82 -10.57
CA TYR A 48 16.44 32.46 -11.23
C TYR A 48 17.63 33.23 -10.67
N ASP A 49 17.52 34.55 -10.49
CA ASP A 49 18.63 35.38 -10.04
C ASP A 49 19.11 35.08 -8.61
N THR A 50 18.31 34.42 -7.78
CA THR A 50 18.68 33.99 -6.43
C THR A 50 18.95 32.48 -6.34
N SER A 51 18.92 31.76 -7.46
CA SER A 51 19.07 30.31 -7.51
C SER A 51 20.54 29.84 -7.56
N VAL A 52 20.73 28.55 -7.27
CA VAL A 52 22.03 27.87 -7.44
C VAL A 52 22.56 27.92 -8.88
N PHE A 53 21.68 28.05 -9.87
CA PHE A 53 22.11 28.14 -11.26
C PHE A 53 22.79 29.47 -11.54
N LYS A 54 22.24 30.57 -11.02
CA LYS A 54 22.87 31.89 -11.17
C LYS A 54 24.22 31.95 -10.47
N SER A 55 24.33 31.43 -9.24
CA SER A 55 25.59 31.42 -8.50
C SER A 55 26.68 30.57 -9.17
N GLN A 56 26.29 29.52 -9.90
CA GLN A 56 27.18 28.66 -10.69
C GLN A 56 27.38 29.14 -12.14
N ASN A 57 26.82 30.30 -12.51
CA ASN A 57 26.85 30.83 -13.88
C ASN A 57 26.28 29.86 -14.94
N LEU A 58 25.21 29.14 -14.58
CA LEU A 58 24.45 28.23 -15.43
C LEU A 58 23.10 28.85 -15.84
N GLY A 59 22.64 28.51 -17.05
CA GLY A 59 21.37 29.03 -17.61
C GLY A 59 21.59 30.11 -18.67
N PRO A 60 20.65 31.07 -18.85
CA PRO A 60 19.37 31.22 -18.14
C PRO A 60 18.40 30.06 -18.39
N TYR A 61 17.57 29.70 -17.39
CA TYR A 61 16.60 28.60 -17.53
C TYR A 61 15.17 29.05 -17.29
N ARG A 62 14.22 28.46 -18.03
CA ARG A 62 12.78 28.67 -17.84
C ARG A 62 12.22 27.92 -16.64
N ASN A 63 12.81 26.78 -16.31
CA ASN A 63 12.33 25.85 -15.29
C ASN A 63 13.37 25.72 -14.17
N ALA A 64 12.92 25.68 -12.92
CA ALA A 64 13.81 25.49 -11.78
C ALA A 64 14.33 24.04 -11.68
N THR A 65 13.52 23.07 -12.11
CA THR A 65 13.91 21.66 -12.24
C THR A 65 13.27 21.10 -13.50
N THR A 66 13.93 20.12 -14.13
CA THR A 66 13.48 19.54 -15.41
C THR A 66 13.42 18.03 -15.39
N THR A 67 14.03 17.38 -14.41
CA THR A 67 14.15 15.92 -14.35
C THR A 67 13.69 15.36 -13.01
N THR A 68 12.89 14.30 -13.07
CA THR A 68 12.44 13.49 -11.95
C THR A 68 12.12 12.09 -12.46
N ILE A 69 12.46 11.05 -11.70
CA ILE A 69 12.10 9.67 -12.07
C ILE A 69 10.98 9.21 -11.14
N ALA A 70 9.75 9.30 -11.63
CA ALA A 70 8.55 8.90 -10.91
C ALA A 70 8.22 7.41 -11.13
N PRO A 71 7.40 6.78 -10.27
CA PRO A 71 6.81 5.48 -10.56
C PRO A 71 6.02 5.53 -11.87
N THR A 72 6.20 4.53 -12.73
CA THR A 72 5.52 4.46 -14.03
C THR A 72 4.68 3.19 -14.19
N GLY A 73 4.25 2.55 -13.11
CA GLY A 73 3.58 1.24 -13.14
C GLY A 73 2.47 1.10 -14.19
N THR A 74 1.48 2.00 -14.22
CA THR A 74 0.41 1.94 -15.25
C THR A 74 0.90 2.38 -16.63
N LEU A 75 1.78 3.38 -16.70
CA LEU A 75 2.28 3.92 -17.98
C LEU A 75 3.17 2.90 -18.71
N SER A 76 3.95 2.12 -17.96
CA SER A 76 4.84 1.11 -18.51
C SER A 76 4.05 -0.07 -19.09
N ILE A 77 2.88 -0.38 -18.54
CA ILE A 77 1.94 -1.34 -19.13
C ILE A 77 1.42 -0.84 -20.48
N ILE A 78 1.01 0.44 -20.55
CA ILE A 78 0.56 1.05 -21.82
C ILE A 78 1.68 1.06 -22.86
N ALA A 79 2.91 1.35 -22.43
CA ALA A 79 4.09 1.38 -23.30
C ALA A 79 4.66 -0.02 -23.61
N GLY A 80 4.16 -1.08 -22.98
CA GLY A 80 4.68 -2.44 -23.13
C GLY A 80 6.14 -2.59 -22.71
N CYS A 81 6.57 -1.91 -21.63
CA CYS A 81 7.95 -1.92 -21.17
C CYS A 81 8.10 -1.99 -19.64
N SER A 82 9.33 -2.20 -19.18
CA SER A 82 9.69 -2.20 -17.76
C SER A 82 9.44 -0.84 -17.10
N SER A 83 8.94 -0.83 -15.86
CA SER A 83 8.60 0.39 -15.12
C SER A 83 9.84 1.17 -14.65
N GLY A 84 9.95 2.42 -15.09
CA GLY A 84 10.94 3.38 -14.63
C GLY A 84 12.36 2.88 -14.84
N ILE A 85 13.14 2.85 -13.77
CA ILE A 85 14.48 2.25 -13.76
C ILE A 85 14.50 0.93 -12.99
N GLU A 86 13.36 0.24 -12.85
CA GLU A 86 13.33 -1.03 -12.11
C GLU A 86 13.84 -2.20 -12.98
N PRO A 87 14.49 -3.21 -12.37
CA PRO A 87 14.57 -4.54 -12.96
C PRO A 87 13.17 -5.17 -12.98
N LEU A 88 12.97 -6.17 -13.84
CA LEU A 88 11.71 -6.92 -13.81
C LEU A 88 11.60 -7.72 -12.52
N PHE A 89 10.42 -7.75 -11.91
CA PHE A 89 10.18 -8.59 -10.74
C PHE A 89 10.13 -10.07 -11.11
N ALA A 90 9.57 -10.40 -12.28
CA ALA A 90 9.53 -11.74 -12.84
C ALA A 90 9.68 -11.67 -14.37
N LEU A 91 10.34 -12.65 -14.98
CA LEU A 91 10.48 -12.75 -16.45
C LEU A 91 9.18 -13.20 -17.11
N SER A 92 8.35 -13.95 -16.38
CA SER A 92 6.99 -14.30 -16.74
C SER A 92 6.10 -14.17 -15.52
N PHE A 93 4.92 -13.58 -15.68
CA PHE A 93 3.92 -13.48 -14.62
C PHE A 93 2.56 -13.95 -15.13
N VAL A 94 1.75 -14.47 -14.20
CA VAL A 94 0.38 -14.86 -14.51
C VAL A 94 -0.54 -13.70 -14.23
N ARG A 95 -1.20 -13.19 -15.26
CA ARG A 95 -2.27 -12.22 -15.12
C ARG A 95 -3.59 -12.95 -15.02
N GLN A 96 -4.34 -12.65 -13.96
CA GLN A 96 -5.70 -13.15 -13.82
C GLN A 96 -6.61 -12.27 -14.69
N VAL A 97 -7.22 -12.86 -15.71
CA VAL A 97 -8.19 -12.20 -16.60
C VAL A 97 -9.60 -12.43 -16.04
N MET A 98 -10.56 -11.61 -16.48
CA MET A 98 -11.98 -11.88 -16.22
C MET A 98 -12.32 -13.33 -16.62
N ASP A 99 -13.21 -13.98 -15.85
CA ASP A 99 -13.56 -15.42 -15.91
C ASP A 99 -12.55 -16.40 -15.30
N GLY A 100 -11.53 -15.93 -14.58
CA GLY A 100 -10.64 -16.81 -13.81
C GLY A 100 -9.58 -17.53 -14.64
N GLU A 101 -9.48 -17.21 -15.94
CA GLU A 101 -8.39 -17.65 -16.79
C GLU A 101 -7.07 -16.97 -16.39
N LYS A 102 -6.02 -17.79 -16.33
CA LYS A 102 -4.65 -17.40 -16.02
C LYS A 102 -3.88 -17.25 -17.33
N LEU A 103 -3.62 -16.02 -17.75
CA LEU A 103 -2.78 -15.73 -18.91
C LEU A 103 -1.35 -15.49 -18.45
N ALA A 104 -0.45 -16.41 -18.82
CA ALA A 104 0.99 -16.23 -18.60
C ALA A 104 1.52 -15.21 -19.61
N GLU A 105 1.94 -14.05 -19.11
CA GLU A 105 2.57 -12.99 -19.89
C GLU A 105 4.07 -13.04 -19.62
N ALA A 106 4.87 -13.24 -20.66
CA ALA A 106 6.32 -13.30 -20.58
C ALA A 106 6.94 -12.08 -21.26
N ASN A 107 8.09 -11.62 -20.75
CA ASN A 107 8.83 -10.54 -21.39
C ASN A 107 9.23 -10.94 -22.83
N SER A 108 8.90 -10.11 -23.80
CA SER A 108 9.11 -10.40 -25.23
C SER A 108 10.58 -10.55 -25.59
N TYR A 109 11.47 -9.74 -25.01
CA TYR A 109 12.92 -9.83 -25.26
C TYR A 109 13.51 -11.12 -24.70
N PHE A 110 13.00 -11.59 -23.56
CA PHE A 110 13.39 -12.88 -23.00
C PHE A 110 12.96 -14.05 -23.89
N VAL A 111 11.71 -14.07 -24.33
CA VAL A 111 11.19 -15.11 -25.23
C VAL A 111 11.98 -15.13 -26.55
N GLN A 112 12.26 -13.95 -27.12
CA GLN A 112 13.07 -13.84 -28.32
C GLN A 112 14.48 -14.41 -28.11
N ALA A 113 15.16 -14.06 -27.01
CA ALA A 113 16.49 -14.55 -26.71
C ALA A 113 16.53 -16.08 -26.51
N LEU A 114 15.48 -16.67 -25.94
CA LEU A 114 15.34 -18.13 -25.85
C LEU A 114 15.20 -18.79 -27.24
N HIS A 115 14.43 -18.18 -28.15
CA HIS A 115 14.30 -18.67 -29.53
C HIS A 115 15.62 -18.57 -30.28
N ASP A 116 16.31 -17.42 -30.18
CA ASP A 116 17.57 -17.16 -30.89
C ASP A 116 18.68 -18.14 -30.45
N GLN A 117 18.67 -18.56 -29.19
CA GLN A 117 19.62 -19.55 -28.67
C GLN A 117 19.12 -21.00 -28.76
N GLY A 118 17.97 -21.26 -29.40
CA GLY A 118 17.41 -22.60 -29.52
C GLY A 118 17.04 -23.25 -28.18
N CYS A 119 16.85 -22.44 -27.13
CA CYS A 119 16.57 -22.87 -25.76
C CYS A 119 15.07 -22.79 -25.42
N TYR A 120 14.24 -22.27 -26.31
CA TYR A 120 12.80 -22.14 -26.09
C TYR A 120 12.11 -23.51 -26.04
N SER A 121 11.32 -23.74 -24.98
CA SER A 121 10.35 -24.81 -24.92
C SER A 121 9.21 -24.45 -23.97
N GLU A 122 8.02 -25.05 -24.15
CA GLU A 122 6.91 -24.88 -23.21
C GLU A 122 7.27 -25.30 -21.79
N LYS A 123 8.14 -26.30 -21.63
CA LYS A 123 8.65 -26.75 -20.33
C LYS A 123 9.49 -25.67 -19.64
N VAL A 124 10.39 -25.02 -20.39
CA VAL A 124 11.19 -23.90 -19.89
C VAL A 124 10.27 -22.76 -19.47
N MET A 125 9.30 -22.40 -20.30
CA MET A 125 8.36 -21.32 -19.97
C MET A 125 7.52 -21.64 -18.73
N ALA A 126 7.05 -22.88 -18.58
CA ALA A 126 6.33 -23.32 -17.38
C ALA A 126 7.22 -23.25 -16.12
N GLU A 127 8.48 -23.69 -16.22
CA GLU A 127 9.44 -23.60 -15.12
C GLU A 127 9.77 -22.14 -14.76
N VAL A 128 9.83 -21.23 -15.74
CA VAL A 128 10.03 -19.78 -15.51
C VAL A 128 8.82 -19.17 -14.82
N VAL A 129 7.60 -19.57 -15.20
CA VAL A 129 6.39 -19.13 -14.51
C VAL A 129 6.42 -19.58 -13.06
N GLU A 130 6.82 -20.82 -12.77
CA GLU A 130 6.90 -21.40 -11.43
C GLU A 130 8.00 -20.76 -10.56
N LYS A 131 9.19 -20.56 -11.12
CA LYS A 131 10.35 -20.05 -10.36
C LYS A 131 10.48 -18.53 -10.40
N GLY A 132 9.85 -17.86 -11.36
CA GLY A 132 9.97 -16.42 -11.62
C GLY A 132 11.29 -15.97 -12.24
N SER A 133 12.33 -16.80 -12.17
CA SER A 133 13.71 -16.54 -12.56
C SER A 133 14.34 -17.75 -13.24
N ILE A 134 15.35 -17.52 -14.09
CA ILE A 134 16.11 -18.57 -14.78
C ILE A 134 17.44 -18.91 -14.10
N GLN A 135 17.80 -18.27 -12.98
CA GLN A 135 19.14 -18.46 -12.39
C GLN A 135 19.42 -19.91 -12.01
N ALA A 136 18.40 -20.62 -11.50
CA ALA A 136 18.48 -22.02 -11.10
C ALA A 136 18.43 -23.03 -12.27
N MET A 137 18.28 -22.57 -13.52
CA MET A 137 18.18 -23.42 -14.71
C MET A 137 19.57 -23.61 -15.33
N GLU A 138 20.42 -24.43 -14.71
CA GLU A 138 21.83 -24.63 -15.13
C GLU A 138 22.00 -25.16 -16.56
N TYR A 139 20.94 -25.76 -17.13
CA TYR A 139 20.92 -26.21 -18.51
C TYR A 139 20.78 -25.05 -19.52
N LEU A 140 20.43 -23.84 -19.06
CA LEU A 140 20.42 -22.64 -19.89
C LEU A 140 21.82 -21.99 -19.92
N PRO A 141 22.24 -21.46 -21.08
CA PRO A 141 23.50 -20.73 -21.23
C PRO A 141 23.71 -19.62 -20.19
N ASP A 142 24.94 -19.50 -19.68
CA ASP A 142 25.34 -18.43 -18.76
C ASP A 142 25.09 -17.04 -19.33
N THR A 143 25.20 -16.88 -20.64
CA THR A 143 24.91 -15.61 -21.33
C THR A 143 23.46 -15.16 -21.11
N LEU A 144 22.50 -16.08 -21.20
CA LEU A 144 21.10 -15.79 -20.87
C LEU A 144 20.91 -15.52 -19.39
N ARG A 145 21.42 -16.40 -18.53
CA ARG A 145 21.25 -16.28 -17.07
C ARG A 145 21.83 -14.96 -16.54
N ASN A 146 22.98 -14.53 -17.05
CA ASN A 146 23.58 -13.25 -16.64
C ASN A 146 22.78 -12.04 -17.10
N VAL A 147 22.17 -12.07 -18.29
CA VAL A 147 21.42 -10.92 -18.83
C VAL A 147 20.03 -10.83 -18.21
N PHE A 148 19.29 -11.95 -18.17
CA PHE A 148 17.90 -12.01 -17.73
C PHE A 148 17.81 -12.26 -16.21
N VAL A 149 18.28 -11.28 -15.46
CA VAL A 149 18.12 -11.20 -14.01
C VAL A 149 16.84 -10.47 -13.62
N THR A 150 16.18 -10.97 -12.58
CA THR A 150 15.02 -10.34 -11.93
C THR A 150 15.45 -9.50 -10.72
N ALA A 151 14.49 -8.76 -10.14
CA ALA A 151 14.71 -7.92 -8.97
C ALA A 151 15.29 -8.69 -7.77
N MET A 152 14.88 -9.96 -7.59
CA MET A 152 15.33 -10.80 -6.48
C MET A 152 16.65 -11.53 -6.76
N ASP A 153 17.07 -11.62 -8.02
CA ASP A 153 18.39 -12.17 -8.40
C ASP A 153 19.52 -11.15 -8.19
N ILE A 154 19.18 -9.87 -8.11
CA ILE A 154 20.14 -8.76 -8.03
C ILE A 154 20.44 -8.46 -6.57
N ASP A 155 21.72 -8.50 -6.22
CA ASP A 155 22.20 -8.08 -4.90
C ASP A 155 21.76 -6.63 -4.57
N PRO A 156 21.30 -6.36 -3.33
CA PRO A 156 20.78 -5.05 -2.91
C PRO A 156 21.69 -3.87 -3.26
N LEU A 157 23.01 -4.05 -3.21
CA LEU A 157 23.95 -2.99 -3.52
C LEU A 157 23.92 -2.59 -5.00
N TRP A 158 23.67 -3.53 -5.91
CA TRP A 158 23.54 -3.22 -7.33
C TRP A 158 22.27 -2.45 -7.65
N HIS A 159 21.17 -2.70 -6.91
CA HIS A 159 19.98 -1.85 -7.01
C HIS A 159 20.30 -0.41 -6.64
N LEU A 160 21.00 -0.21 -5.51
CA LEU A 160 21.38 1.12 -5.04
C LEU A 160 22.34 1.81 -6.00
N LYS A 161 23.38 1.12 -6.49
CA LYS A 161 24.33 1.67 -7.48
C LYS A 161 23.63 2.16 -8.74
N MET A 162 22.64 1.42 -9.24
CA MET A 162 21.86 1.87 -10.39
C MET A 162 21.07 3.13 -10.05
N GLN A 163 20.44 3.18 -8.87
CA GLN A 163 19.73 4.38 -8.43
C GLN A 163 20.67 5.60 -8.36
N THR A 164 21.85 5.43 -7.76
CA THR A 164 22.87 6.48 -7.64
C THR A 164 23.27 7.01 -9.01
N ALA A 165 23.49 6.13 -9.99
CA ALA A 165 23.85 6.52 -11.36
C ALA A 165 22.84 7.49 -11.99
N PHE A 166 21.54 7.20 -11.85
CA PHE A 166 20.49 8.09 -12.32
C PHE A 166 20.36 9.36 -11.47
N GLN A 167 20.54 9.24 -10.16
CA GLN A 167 20.37 10.35 -9.22
C GLN A 167 21.39 11.48 -9.44
N LYS A 168 22.62 11.16 -9.86
CA LYS A 168 23.67 12.15 -10.23
C LYS A 168 23.19 13.18 -11.25
N PHE A 169 22.33 12.77 -12.17
CA PHE A 169 21.84 13.59 -13.28
C PHE A 169 20.34 13.93 -13.16
N THR A 170 19.74 13.74 -11.98
CA THR A 170 18.32 14.05 -11.72
C THR A 170 18.19 15.24 -10.76
N ASP A 171 17.46 16.29 -11.18
CA ASP A 171 17.27 17.51 -10.39
C ASP A 171 16.45 17.25 -9.12
N ASN A 172 15.38 16.45 -9.23
CA ASN A 172 14.59 15.97 -8.08
C ASN A 172 15.10 14.58 -7.63
N ALA A 173 14.20 13.70 -7.21
CA ALA A 173 14.52 12.36 -6.69
C ALA A 173 14.29 11.26 -7.73
N VAL A 174 14.82 10.07 -7.42
CA VAL A 174 14.62 8.85 -8.18
C VAL A 174 13.75 7.90 -7.36
N SER A 175 12.58 7.53 -7.89
CA SER A 175 11.74 6.48 -7.32
C SER A 175 12.21 5.13 -7.85
N LYS A 176 13.01 4.44 -7.03
CA LYS A 176 13.48 3.09 -7.26
C LYS A 176 13.47 2.31 -5.95
N THR A 177 13.16 1.02 -6.06
CA THR A 177 13.14 0.06 -4.98
C THR A 177 14.44 -0.74 -4.93
N VAL A 178 15.06 -0.81 -3.75
CA VAL A 178 16.09 -1.78 -3.40
C VAL A 178 15.38 -3.00 -2.82
N ASN A 179 15.41 -4.11 -3.55
CA ASN A 179 14.80 -5.37 -3.13
C ASN A 179 15.81 -6.17 -2.32
N LEU A 180 15.38 -6.73 -1.18
CA LEU A 180 16.18 -7.57 -0.30
C LEU A 180 15.47 -8.91 -0.07
N PRO A 181 16.22 -10.00 0.12
CA PRO A 181 15.65 -11.30 0.48
C PRO A 181 14.97 -11.26 1.85
N ASN A 182 14.08 -12.22 2.11
CA ASN A 182 13.39 -12.33 3.40
C ASN A 182 14.34 -12.42 4.60
N SER A 183 15.51 -13.05 4.40
CA SER A 183 16.59 -13.22 5.37
C SER A 183 17.36 -11.94 5.71
N ALA A 184 17.10 -10.82 5.02
CA ALA A 184 17.81 -9.57 5.27
C ALA A 184 17.56 -9.04 6.69
N THR A 185 18.65 -8.64 7.33
CA THR A 185 18.69 -8.16 8.71
C THR A 185 18.45 -6.65 8.79
N GLN A 186 18.28 -6.14 10.01
CA GLN A 186 18.22 -4.69 10.24
C GLN A 186 19.53 -3.99 9.85
N GLU A 187 20.67 -4.67 10.02
CA GLU A 187 21.97 -4.15 9.64
C GLU A 187 22.07 -4.02 8.12
N ASP A 188 21.63 -5.02 7.35
CA ASP A 188 21.64 -4.96 5.88
C ASP A 188 20.82 -3.75 5.38
N ILE A 189 19.65 -3.51 6.00
CA ILE A 189 18.80 -2.37 5.68
C ILE A 189 19.48 -1.05 6.07
N TYR A 190 20.11 -0.97 7.24
CA TYR A 190 20.86 0.19 7.70
C TYR A 190 21.98 0.54 6.70
N GLN A 191 22.75 -0.45 6.26
CA GLN A 191 23.83 -0.25 5.29
C GLN A 191 23.31 0.32 3.96
N ILE A 192 22.15 -0.13 3.47
CA ILE A 192 21.54 0.45 2.26
C ILE A 192 21.22 1.94 2.45
N TYR A 193 20.60 2.32 3.57
CA TYR A 193 20.30 3.73 3.86
C TYR A 193 21.58 4.56 4.04
N TRP A 194 22.58 4.01 4.73
CA TRP A 194 23.85 4.68 4.98
C TRP A 194 24.61 4.94 3.68
N MET A 195 24.75 3.92 2.84
CA MET A 195 25.37 4.05 1.52
C MET A 195 24.59 5.00 0.61
N ALA A 196 23.26 4.98 0.65
CA ALA A 196 22.45 5.91 -0.12
C ALA A 196 22.73 7.36 0.28
N TYR A 197 22.91 7.62 1.57
CA TYR A 197 23.31 8.93 2.08
C TYR A 197 24.72 9.33 1.62
N GLU A 198 25.70 8.44 1.74
CA GLU A 198 27.09 8.70 1.32
C GLU A 198 27.20 8.99 -0.18
N GLU A 199 26.42 8.29 -0.99
CA GLU A 199 26.37 8.44 -2.45
C GLU A 199 25.50 9.63 -2.92
N GLY A 200 24.91 10.39 -1.99
CA GLY A 200 24.13 11.59 -2.30
C GLY A 200 22.72 11.31 -2.84
N CYS A 201 22.15 10.14 -2.55
CA CYS A 201 20.77 9.84 -2.90
C CYS A 201 19.78 10.67 -2.08
N LYS A 202 18.81 11.29 -2.76
CA LYS A 202 17.82 12.18 -2.13
C LYS A 202 16.67 11.43 -1.43
N GLY A 203 16.55 10.14 -1.72
CA GLY A 203 15.61 9.21 -1.12
C GLY A 203 15.95 7.80 -1.57
N VAL A 204 15.48 6.79 -0.85
CA VAL A 204 15.64 5.38 -1.23
C VAL A 204 14.44 4.61 -0.71
N THR A 205 13.89 3.71 -1.53
CA THR A 205 12.81 2.82 -1.11
C THR A 205 13.38 1.43 -0.90
N VAL A 206 13.09 0.82 0.25
CA VAL A 206 13.55 -0.52 0.58
C VAL A 206 12.35 -1.46 0.64
N TYR A 207 12.45 -2.59 -0.04
CA TYR A 207 11.49 -3.68 0.05
C TYR A 207 12.20 -4.96 0.47
N ARG A 208 11.82 -5.51 1.63
CA ARG A 208 12.28 -6.82 2.09
C ARG A 208 11.20 -7.85 1.77
N ASP A 209 11.58 -8.92 1.10
CA ASP A 209 10.63 -9.94 0.70
C ASP A 209 9.90 -10.57 1.91
N GLY A 210 8.61 -10.86 1.74
CA GLY A 210 7.72 -11.35 2.80
C GLY A 210 7.37 -10.34 3.90
N CYS A 211 7.74 -9.05 3.79
CA CYS A 211 7.42 -8.06 4.83
C CYS A 211 5.97 -7.52 4.77
N LYS A 212 5.26 -7.78 3.67
CA LYS A 212 3.85 -7.38 3.48
C LYS A 212 2.97 -8.63 3.35
N SER A 213 1.79 -8.59 3.97
CA SER A 213 0.80 -9.67 3.95
C SER A 213 0.11 -9.86 2.60
N ILE A 214 0.08 -8.82 1.76
CA ILE A 214 -0.48 -8.85 0.40
C ILE A 214 0.59 -8.34 -0.56
N GLN A 215 0.97 -9.17 -1.53
CA GLN A 215 1.88 -8.83 -2.62
C GLN A 215 1.05 -8.74 -3.92
N VAL A 216 1.40 -7.82 -4.82
CA VAL A 216 0.65 -7.62 -6.08
C VAL A 216 1.27 -8.46 -7.21
N LEU A 217 2.53 -8.85 -7.07
CA LEU A 217 3.28 -9.65 -8.02
C LEU A 217 3.76 -10.93 -7.31
N TYR A 218 3.43 -12.09 -7.88
CA TYR A 218 3.81 -13.40 -7.37
C TYR A 218 4.62 -14.14 -8.44
N THR A 219 5.72 -14.75 -8.03
CA THR A 219 6.48 -15.70 -8.85
C THR A 219 5.97 -17.11 -8.58
N GLY A 220 5.08 -17.62 -9.42
CA GLY A 220 4.83 -19.05 -9.68
C GLY A 220 4.34 -19.99 -8.58
N GLY A 221 4.74 -19.78 -7.34
CA GLY A 221 3.90 -19.99 -6.17
C GLY A 221 3.25 -18.66 -5.85
N GLY A 222 1.92 -18.62 -5.77
CA GLY A 222 1.26 -17.62 -4.94
C GLY A 222 1.81 -17.67 -3.50
N PRO A 223 1.26 -16.89 -2.55
CA PRO A 223 1.71 -16.99 -1.17
C PRO A 223 1.72 -18.47 -0.79
N GLY A 224 2.88 -18.97 -0.32
CA GLY A 224 3.02 -20.34 0.16
C GLY A 224 1.78 -20.68 0.97
N GLU A 225 1.16 -21.81 0.63
CA GLU A 225 -0.13 -22.29 1.14
C GLU A 225 -0.45 -21.77 2.56
N GLU A 226 -1.15 -20.63 2.65
CA GLU A 226 -1.97 -20.21 3.81
C GLU A 226 -2.66 -18.84 3.66
N THR A 227 -2.75 -18.25 2.47
CA THR A 227 -3.78 -17.23 2.21
C THR A 227 -4.46 -17.53 0.88
N VAL A 228 -5.17 -18.66 0.87
CA VAL A 228 -6.41 -18.72 0.08
C VAL A 228 -7.17 -17.44 0.47
N LEU A 229 -7.46 -16.55 -0.49
CA LEU A 229 -8.65 -15.71 -0.38
C LEU A 229 -9.77 -16.70 -0.16
N GLN A 230 -10.04 -17.05 1.11
CA GLN A 230 -11.19 -17.84 1.47
C GLN A 230 -12.33 -17.04 0.88
N ASP A 231 -12.93 -17.60 -0.17
CA ASP A 231 -14.35 -17.50 -0.41
C ASP A 231 -14.96 -17.36 0.98
N SER A 232 -15.37 -16.15 1.37
CA SER A 232 -15.58 -15.75 2.77
C SER A 232 -16.88 -16.37 3.27
N ARG A 233 -16.89 -17.70 3.26
CA ARG A 233 -17.94 -18.56 3.73
C ARG A 233 -17.88 -18.45 5.25
N PRO A 234 -18.99 -18.04 5.88
CA PRO A 234 -19.05 -17.98 7.32
C PRO A 234 -18.68 -19.34 7.91
N LEU A 235 -17.70 -19.38 8.81
CA LEU A 235 -17.30 -20.58 9.54
C LEU A 235 -18.53 -21.30 10.09
N ASP A 236 -18.63 -22.62 9.89
CA ASP A 236 -19.74 -23.39 10.43
C ASP A 236 -19.78 -23.30 11.97
N ARG A 237 -20.99 -23.18 12.51
CA ARG A 237 -21.19 -22.99 13.94
C ARG A 237 -21.02 -24.35 14.65
N PRO A 238 -20.13 -24.48 15.64
CA PRO A 238 -20.05 -25.67 16.48
C PRO A 238 -21.35 -25.89 17.28
N ASP A 239 -21.60 -27.14 17.68
CA ASP A 239 -22.80 -27.49 18.46
C ASP A 239 -22.87 -26.72 19.79
N ILE A 240 -21.72 -26.48 20.42
CA ILE A 240 -21.60 -25.77 21.69
C ILE A 240 -20.58 -24.65 21.55
N VAL A 241 -21.00 -23.43 21.92
CA VAL A 241 -20.15 -22.24 22.02
C VAL A 241 -20.41 -21.55 23.34
N TYR A 242 -19.35 -21.06 23.97
CA TYR A 242 -19.42 -20.40 25.28
C TYR A 242 -19.27 -18.90 25.11
N GLY A 243 -19.87 -18.13 26.02
CA GLY A 243 -19.89 -16.68 25.91
C GLY A 243 -20.32 -15.99 27.18
N PHE A 244 -20.51 -14.69 27.07
CA PHE A 244 -21.05 -13.86 28.14
C PHE A 244 -22.23 -13.05 27.65
N THR A 245 -23.12 -12.71 28.58
CA THR A 245 -24.20 -11.75 28.32
C THR A 245 -23.97 -10.50 29.16
N GLN A 246 -23.91 -9.35 28.50
CA GLN A 246 -23.81 -8.05 29.13
C GLN A 246 -25.13 -7.29 29.01
N LYS A 247 -25.64 -6.84 30.17
CA LYS A 247 -26.79 -5.93 30.23
C LYS A 247 -26.31 -4.50 29.96
N VAL A 248 -26.89 -3.85 28.96
CA VAL A 248 -26.61 -2.47 28.55
C VAL A 248 -27.91 -1.66 28.59
N ARG A 249 -27.92 -0.56 29.34
CA ARG A 249 -29.09 0.30 29.45
C ARG A 249 -29.16 1.27 28.27
N THR A 250 -30.19 1.16 27.44
CA THR A 250 -30.41 2.03 26.28
C THR A 250 -31.64 2.93 26.50
N GLY A 251 -31.84 3.93 25.65
CA GLY A 251 -33.05 4.78 25.71
C GLY A 251 -34.34 4.06 25.32
N LEU A 252 -34.22 2.88 24.73
CA LEU A 252 -35.33 2.03 24.30
C LEU A 252 -35.60 0.88 25.27
N GLY A 253 -34.87 0.81 26.38
CA GLY A 253 -34.97 -0.26 27.38
C GLY A 253 -33.64 -0.97 27.64
N ASP A 254 -33.72 -2.05 28.43
CA ASP A 254 -32.56 -2.88 28.73
C ASP A 254 -32.23 -3.80 27.55
N LEU A 255 -31.05 -3.59 26.96
CA LEU A 255 -30.47 -4.45 25.94
C LEU A 255 -29.59 -5.50 26.60
N TYR A 256 -29.82 -6.77 26.27
CA TYR A 256 -28.99 -7.89 26.66
C TYR A 256 -28.18 -8.31 25.44
N LEU A 257 -26.88 -8.04 25.48
CA LEU A 257 -25.96 -8.40 24.41
C LEU A 257 -25.20 -9.66 24.82
N THR A 258 -25.46 -10.76 24.11
CA THR A 258 -24.73 -12.02 24.29
C THR A 258 -23.66 -12.11 23.23
N VAL A 259 -22.41 -12.29 23.65
CA VAL A 259 -21.27 -12.51 22.76
C VAL A 259 -20.72 -13.89 23.06
N ASN A 260 -20.80 -14.79 22.09
CA ASN A 260 -20.17 -16.10 22.19
C ASN A 260 -18.83 -16.09 21.47
N GLU A 261 -17.88 -16.82 22.05
CA GLU A 261 -16.49 -16.88 21.64
C GLU A 261 -16.17 -18.27 21.07
N PHE A 262 -15.27 -18.28 20.10
CA PHE A 262 -14.64 -19.48 19.54
C PHE A 262 -13.14 -19.22 19.48
N ASP A 263 -12.33 -20.11 20.06
CA ASP A 263 -10.88 -19.96 20.21
C ASP A 263 -10.43 -18.61 20.80
N GLY A 264 -11.16 -18.13 21.81
CA GLY A 264 -10.87 -16.86 22.50
C GLY A 264 -11.16 -15.59 21.70
N LYS A 265 -11.81 -15.72 20.53
CA LYS A 265 -12.24 -14.60 19.68
C LYS A 265 -13.77 -14.53 19.62
N PRO A 266 -14.37 -13.34 19.48
CA PRO A 266 -15.81 -13.23 19.33
C PRO A 266 -16.27 -13.89 18.02
N PHE A 267 -17.31 -14.71 18.11
CA PHE A 267 -17.80 -15.55 17.03
C PHE A 267 -19.24 -15.20 16.63
N GLU A 268 -20.13 -15.00 17.61
CA GLU A 268 -21.52 -14.59 17.36
C GLU A 268 -21.99 -13.59 18.41
N VAL A 269 -22.91 -12.72 17.99
CA VAL A 269 -23.48 -11.65 18.80
C VAL A 269 -25.00 -11.67 18.68
N PHE A 270 -25.68 -11.81 19.81
CA PHE A 270 -27.13 -11.71 19.92
C PHE A 270 -27.52 -10.49 20.73
N ALA A 271 -28.38 -9.65 20.15
CA ALA A 271 -28.87 -8.43 20.77
C ALA A 271 -30.37 -8.57 21.06
N THR A 272 -30.72 -8.75 22.33
CA THR A 272 -32.11 -8.91 22.77
C THR A 272 -32.53 -7.72 23.61
N ILE A 273 -33.57 -7.01 23.19
CA ILE A 273 -34.10 -5.85 23.93
C ILE A 273 -35.51 -6.14 24.44
N GLY A 274 -35.70 -6.00 25.76
CA GLY A 274 -36.97 -6.32 26.41
C GLY A 274 -37.98 -5.18 26.29
N ARG A 275 -39.24 -5.52 25.97
CA ARG A 275 -40.41 -4.60 26.01
C ARG A 275 -40.29 -3.30 25.17
N SER A 276 -39.53 -3.31 24.08
CA SER A 276 -39.30 -2.14 23.21
C SER A 276 -40.13 -2.12 21.91
N GLY A 277 -40.98 -3.13 21.69
CA GLY A 277 -41.86 -3.23 20.52
C GLY A 277 -41.22 -3.96 19.32
N ARG A 278 -42.07 -4.54 18.46
CA ARG A 278 -41.66 -5.47 17.39
C ARG A 278 -40.59 -4.91 16.43
N SER A 279 -40.68 -3.63 16.08
CA SER A 279 -39.75 -2.99 15.14
C SER A 279 -38.34 -2.86 15.72
N ILE A 280 -38.22 -2.49 17.00
CA ILE A 280 -36.91 -2.29 17.64
C ILE A 280 -36.24 -3.65 17.90
N THR A 281 -37.01 -4.66 18.32
CA THR A 281 -36.50 -6.03 18.46
C THR A 281 -36.00 -6.57 17.12
N ALA A 282 -36.74 -6.37 16.01
CA ALA A 282 -36.31 -6.82 14.69
C ALA A 282 -35.01 -6.14 14.22
N LYS A 283 -34.85 -4.83 14.48
CA LYS A 283 -33.61 -4.10 14.17
C LYS A 283 -32.42 -4.61 14.99
N ALA A 284 -32.62 -4.86 16.29
CA ALA A 284 -31.57 -5.42 17.15
C ALA A 284 -31.15 -6.82 16.68
N GLU A 285 -32.11 -7.67 16.33
CA GLU A 285 -31.85 -8.99 15.79
C GLU A 285 -31.08 -8.93 14.46
N ALA A 286 -31.49 -8.05 13.54
CA ALA A 286 -30.81 -7.85 12.27
C ALA A 286 -29.34 -7.45 12.46
N ILE A 287 -29.07 -6.49 13.37
CA ILE A 287 -27.69 -6.07 13.70
C ILE A 287 -26.89 -7.24 14.27
N GLY A 288 -27.45 -7.98 15.24
CA GLY A 288 -26.78 -9.16 15.82
C GLY A 288 -26.42 -10.21 14.76
N ARG A 289 -27.36 -10.52 13.85
CA ARG A 289 -27.13 -11.47 12.75
C ARG A 289 -26.04 -10.99 11.78
N LEU A 290 -26.05 -9.73 11.39
CA LEU A 290 -25.04 -9.17 10.47
C LEU A 290 -23.66 -9.11 11.11
N VAL A 291 -23.56 -8.73 12.39
CA VAL A 291 -22.30 -8.75 13.13
C VAL A 291 -21.78 -10.18 13.29
N SER A 292 -22.65 -11.13 13.62
CA SER A 292 -22.29 -12.55 13.70
C SER A 292 -21.79 -13.08 12.36
N LEU A 293 -22.43 -12.70 11.25
CA LEU A 293 -22.00 -13.06 9.91
C LEU A 293 -20.60 -12.50 9.62
N ALA A 294 -20.38 -11.22 9.93
CA ALA A 294 -19.08 -10.57 9.74
C ALA A 294 -17.97 -11.25 10.56
N LEU A 295 -18.22 -11.56 11.83
CA LEU A 295 -17.28 -12.26 12.70
C LEU A 295 -16.95 -13.67 12.16
N ARG A 296 -17.97 -14.44 11.77
CA ARG A 296 -17.79 -15.77 11.18
C ARG A 296 -17.09 -15.76 9.82
N SER A 297 -17.12 -14.61 9.13
CA SER A 297 -16.44 -14.41 7.84
C SER A 297 -15.02 -13.85 7.99
N GLY A 298 -14.50 -13.78 9.23
CA GLY A 298 -13.12 -13.35 9.50
C GLY A 298 -12.91 -11.84 9.56
N VAL A 299 -13.98 -11.03 9.60
CA VAL A 299 -13.85 -9.56 9.73
C VAL A 299 -13.28 -9.20 11.10
N ASN A 300 -12.25 -8.36 11.12
CA ASN A 300 -11.61 -7.92 12.36
C ASN A 300 -12.57 -7.12 13.25
N VAL A 301 -12.56 -7.41 14.56
CA VAL A 301 -13.41 -6.75 15.56
C VAL A 301 -13.25 -5.22 15.52
N ARG A 302 -12.01 -4.74 15.31
CA ARG A 302 -11.71 -3.31 15.19
C ARG A 302 -12.49 -2.65 14.05
N ASP A 303 -12.61 -3.32 12.91
CA ASP A 303 -13.32 -2.79 11.76
C ASP A 303 -14.83 -2.75 12.00
N ILE A 304 -15.38 -3.80 12.65
CA ILE A 304 -16.78 -3.83 13.07
C ILE A 304 -17.08 -2.69 14.06
N VAL A 305 -16.24 -2.51 15.08
CA VAL A 305 -16.38 -1.42 16.07
C VAL A 305 -16.36 -0.06 15.38
N LYS A 306 -15.45 0.15 14.42
CA LYS A 306 -15.37 1.40 13.65
C LYS A 306 -16.65 1.72 12.88
N GLN A 307 -17.37 0.71 12.39
CA GLN A 307 -18.64 0.91 11.69
C GLN A 307 -19.80 1.18 12.65
N LEU A 308 -19.81 0.58 13.83
CA LEU A 308 -20.96 0.62 14.74
C LEU A 308 -20.91 1.78 15.75
N LYS A 309 -19.71 2.15 16.21
CA LYS A 309 -19.51 3.17 17.24
C LYS A 309 -19.81 4.56 16.68
N GLY A 310 -20.57 5.35 17.44
CA GLY A 310 -20.98 6.70 17.03
C GLY A 310 -22.29 6.77 16.24
N ILE A 311 -22.92 5.64 15.89
CA ILE A 311 -24.23 5.66 15.23
C ILE A 311 -25.27 6.24 16.18
N GLY A 312 -25.85 7.38 15.79
CA GLY A 312 -26.89 8.11 16.53
C GLY A 312 -28.25 7.40 16.55
N GLY A 313 -29.05 7.65 17.58
CA GLY A 313 -30.43 7.21 17.68
C GLY A 313 -31.32 8.26 18.34
N GLU A 314 -32.64 8.04 18.30
CA GLU A 314 -33.66 8.97 18.82
C GLU A 314 -33.61 9.17 20.35
N HIS A 315 -33.01 8.21 21.08
CA HIS A 315 -33.00 8.18 22.54
C HIS A 315 -31.60 7.86 23.11
N PRO A 316 -30.65 8.81 23.08
CA PRO A 316 -29.34 8.62 23.69
C PRO A 316 -29.45 8.58 25.24
N VAL A 317 -28.62 7.75 25.88
CA VAL A 317 -28.61 7.57 27.34
C VAL A 317 -27.20 7.72 27.90
N PHE A 318 -27.07 8.52 28.96
CA PHE A 318 -25.82 8.62 29.70
C PHE A 318 -25.56 7.36 30.54
N GLN A 319 -24.39 6.76 30.34
CA GLN A 319 -23.84 5.70 31.17
C GLN A 319 -22.57 6.16 31.90
N LYS A 320 -22.10 5.37 32.87
CA LYS A 320 -20.92 5.68 33.70
C LYS A 320 -19.64 5.97 32.90
N LYS A 321 -19.51 5.48 31.66
CA LYS A 321 -18.32 5.62 30.80
C LYS A 321 -18.57 6.44 29.51
N GLY A 322 -19.65 7.22 29.46
CA GLY A 322 -19.97 8.07 28.31
C GLY A 322 -21.44 8.03 27.91
N MET A 323 -21.77 8.76 26.85
CA MET A 323 -23.10 8.76 26.27
C MET A 323 -23.23 7.61 25.28
N LEU A 324 -24.23 6.76 25.49
CA LEU A 324 -24.59 5.70 24.56
C LEU A 324 -25.67 6.20 23.61
N LEU A 325 -25.41 6.13 22.31
CA LEU A 325 -26.23 6.81 21.31
C LEU A 325 -27.37 5.94 20.76
N SER A 326 -27.15 4.64 20.60
CA SER A 326 -28.09 3.73 19.96
C SER A 326 -27.78 2.25 20.25
N ILE A 327 -28.59 1.34 19.70
CA ILE A 327 -28.34 -0.12 19.77
C ILE A 327 -27.04 -0.52 19.03
N PRO A 328 -26.80 -0.09 17.77
CA PRO A 328 -25.51 -0.32 17.11
C PRO A 328 -24.31 0.16 17.93
N ASP A 329 -24.39 1.37 18.47
CA ASP A 329 -23.34 1.96 19.30
C ASP A 329 -23.09 1.12 20.57
N ALA A 330 -24.14 0.52 21.13
CA ALA A 330 -24.05 -0.40 22.26
C ALA A 330 -23.25 -1.67 21.93
N VAL A 331 -23.48 -2.24 20.73
CA VAL A 331 -22.73 -3.40 20.25
C VAL A 331 -21.25 -3.04 20.07
N GLY A 332 -20.97 -1.92 19.41
CA GLY A 332 -19.61 -1.41 19.24
C GLY A 332 -18.90 -1.17 20.57
N TRP A 333 -19.57 -0.55 21.53
CA TRP A 333 -19.05 -0.28 22.87
C TRP A 333 -18.70 -1.55 23.66
N VAL A 334 -19.55 -2.59 23.61
CA VAL A 334 -19.24 -3.86 24.30
C VAL A 334 -18.03 -4.55 23.67
N LEU A 335 -17.99 -4.65 22.34
CA LEU A 335 -16.89 -5.28 21.63
C LEU A 335 -15.57 -4.54 21.84
N GLU A 336 -15.58 -3.21 21.81
CA GLU A 336 -14.40 -2.39 22.07
C GLU A 336 -13.86 -2.60 23.48
N ASN A 337 -14.73 -2.53 24.49
CA ASN A 337 -14.30 -2.69 25.87
C ASN A 337 -13.80 -4.09 26.19
N ARG A 338 -14.27 -5.11 25.48
CA ARG A 338 -13.87 -6.49 25.76
C ARG A 338 -12.62 -6.90 25.00
N TYR A 339 -12.46 -6.50 23.74
CA TYR A 339 -11.46 -7.07 22.83
C TYR A 339 -10.39 -6.08 22.36
N LEU A 340 -10.54 -4.77 22.61
CA LEU A 340 -9.62 -3.75 22.09
C LEU A 340 -8.85 -2.98 23.18
N GLN A 341 -8.96 -3.39 24.46
CA GLN A 341 -8.36 -2.64 25.59
C GLN A 341 -6.83 -2.74 25.71
N ASP A 342 -6.16 -3.68 25.02
CA ASP A 342 -4.70 -3.83 25.06
C ASP A 342 -3.93 -3.07 23.96
N ASN A 343 -4.57 -2.13 23.26
CA ASN A 343 -3.91 -1.31 22.23
C ASN A 343 -4.38 0.14 22.23
N SER A 344 -4.32 0.82 23.39
CA SER A 344 -4.37 2.29 23.42
C SER A 344 -2.95 2.87 23.35
N PRO A 345 -2.48 3.40 22.20
CA PRO A 345 -1.47 4.43 22.22
C PRO A 345 -2.02 5.63 23.00
N GLN A 346 -1.24 6.06 23.98
CA GLN A 346 -1.30 7.30 24.76
C GLN A 346 -2.56 8.17 24.64
N LYS A 347 -3.23 8.32 25.79
CA LYS A 347 -4.09 9.45 26.18
C LYS A 347 -3.71 10.75 25.44
N LEU A 348 -4.51 11.17 24.45
CA LEU A 348 -4.60 12.59 24.13
C LEU A 348 -5.23 13.27 25.35
N ARG A 349 -4.46 14.15 25.97
CA ARG A 349 -4.94 15.10 26.97
C ARG A 349 -6.00 15.96 26.28
N ASN A 350 -7.27 15.72 26.57
CA ASN A 350 -8.33 16.64 26.18
C ASN A 350 -8.13 17.94 26.97
N SER A 351 -7.56 18.93 26.28
CA SER A 351 -7.70 20.33 26.63
C SER A 351 -9.18 20.70 26.45
N LEU A 352 -9.82 21.12 27.53
CA LEU A 352 -11.15 21.72 27.53
C LEU A 352 -11.10 23.00 26.68
N SER A 353 -11.65 22.98 25.45
CA SER A 353 -12.28 24.14 24.75
C SER A 353 -12.37 24.06 23.22
N LYS A 354 -12.28 22.89 22.56
CA LYS A 354 -12.54 22.80 21.11
C LYS A 354 -13.64 21.80 20.78
N THR A 355 -14.69 22.29 20.14
CA THR A 355 -15.80 21.47 19.62
C THR A 355 -15.51 21.22 18.15
N ASP A 356 -15.22 19.96 17.80
CA ASP A 356 -14.92 19.60 16.41
C ASP A 356 -16.20 19.34 15.61
N CYS A 357 -16.15 19.64 14.32
CA CYS A 357 -17.25 19.44 13.38
C CYS A 357 -17.52 17.94 13.20
N PRO A 358 -18.78 17.46 13.37
CA PRO A 358 -19.08 16.04 13.26
C PRO A 358 -18.99 15.50 11.82
N GLU A 359 -18.97 16.38 10.81
CA GLU A 359 -18.91 15.96 9.40
C GLU A 359 -17.49 15.92 8.84
N CYS A 360 -16.67 16.92 9.15
CA CYS A 360 -15.33 17.03 8.56
C CYS A 360 -14.19 17.10 9.59
N PHE A 361 -14.50 17.02 10.90
CA PHE A 361 -13.55 17.14 12.01
C PHE A 361 -12.75 18.45 12.05
N GLY A 362 -13.17 19.46 11.28
CA GLY A 362 -12.65 20.83 11.37
C GLY A 362 -13.16 21.56 12.61
N GLU A 363 -12.51 22.67 12.97
CA GLU A 363 -12.90 23.47 14.14
C GLU A 363 -14.26 24.16 13.95
N LEU A 364 -15.17 24.04 14.92
CA LEU A 364 -16.43 24.79 14.93
C LEU A 364 -16.24 26.17 15.55
N ILE A 365 -16.82 27.18 14.91
CA ILE A 365 -16.85 28.55 15.41
C ILE A 365 -18.26 28.84 15.92
N PHE A 366 -18.39 29.44 17.11
CA PHE A 366 -19.69 29.87 17.60
C PHE A 366 -20.00 31.29 17.11
N GLN A 367 -21.05 31.43 16.30
CA GLN A 367 -21.47 32.71 15.72
C GLN A 367 -22.99 32.76 15.66
N GLU A 368 -23.59 33.90 16.01
CA GLU A 368 -25.04 34.14 15.92
C GLU A 368 -25.92 33.10 16.66
N GLY A 369 -25.42 32.52 17.76
CA GLY A 369 -26.15 31.52 18.54
C GLY A 369 -26.01 30.07 18.01
N CYS A 370 -25.22 29.86 16.97
CA CYS A 370 -24.99 28.55 16.37
C CYS A 370 -23.50 28.23 16.26
N PHE A 371 -23.16 26.94 16.36
CA PHE A 371 -21.86 26.44 15.95
C PHE A 371 -21.84 26.26 14.43
N VAL A 372 -20.89 26.89 13.75
CA VAL A 372 -20.74 26.90 12.29
C VAL A 372 -19.36 26.36 11.93
N CYS A 373 -19.30 25.42 10.98
CA CYS A 373 -18.04 24.94 10.40
C CYS A 373 -17.70 25.74 9.13
N PRO A 374 -16.57 26.48 9.08
CA PRO A 374 -16.16 27.19 7.87
C PRO A 374 -15.77 26.27 6.72
N SER A 375 -15.31 25.06 7.04
CA SER A 375 -14.73 24.13 6.06
C SER A 375 -15.78 23.39 5.24
N CYS A 376 -16.93 23.03 5.84
CA CYS A 376 -17.98 22.26 5.16
C CYS A 376 -19.38 22.88 5.24
N GLY A 377 -19.56 23.98 5.98
CA GLY A 377 -20.85 24.65 6.12
C GLY A 377 -21.81 24.02 7.13
N PHE A 378 -21.38 23.02 7.91
CA PHE A 378 -22.19 22.41 8.98
C PHE A 378 -22.60 23.47 10.01
N THR A 379 -23.89 23.50 10.36
CA THR A 379 -24.45 24.40 11.37
C THR A 379 -25.23 23.64 12.45
N ARG A 380 -25.03 24.02 13.72
CA ARG A 380 -25.77 23.49 14.88
C ARG A 380 -26.12 24.63 15.84
N CYS A 381 -27.38 25.05 15.81
CA CYS A 381 -27.92 26.03 16.75
C CYS A 381 -28.30 25.35 18.07
N GLY A 382 -28.08 26.06 19.17
CA GLY A 382 -28.44 25.63 20.53
C GLY A 382 -29.87 26.02 20.90
#